data_AF-A0A0V1GV93-F1
#
_entry.id   AF-A0A0V1GV93-F1
#
_cell.length_a   1.000
_cell.length_b   1.000
_cell.length_c   1.000
_cell.angle_alpha   90.00
_cell.angle_beta   90.00
_cell.angle_gamma   90.00
#
_symmetry.space_group_name_H-M   'P 1'
#
loop_
_entity.id
_entity.type
_entity.pdbx_description
1 polymer ?
#
loop_
_entity_poly.entity_id
_entity_poly.type
_entity_poly.pdbx_seq_one_letter_code
_entity_poly.pdbx_strand_id
1 'polypeptide(L)' 'MLMPLAFLPVNLVLAGFEILNVGTSGQVEALFQYVQREWLPATKIPLWNVHGVAVRTNNHLEGWHSQMDKRAQKH' A
#
# COMPACT_ATOMS: atom_id res chain seq x y z
N MET A 1 -9.14 -17.35 1.87
CA MET A 1 -8.76 -16.62 3.09
C MET A 1 -7.63 -15.68 2.71
N LEU A 2 -7.90 -14.38 2.60
CA LEU A 2 -6.83 -13.39 2.45
C LEU A 2 -6.32 -13.07 3.85
N MET A 3 -5.04 -13.36 4.07
CA MET A 3 -4.36 -13.29 5.35
C MET A 3 -4.46 -11.86 5.90
N PRO A 4 -4.96 -11.66 7.13
CA PRO A 4 -4.83 -10.38 7.82
C PRO A 4 -3.34 -10.22 8.12
N LEU A 5 -2.62 -9.54 7.23
CA LEU A 5 -1.24 -9.15 7.49
C LEU A 5 -1.27 -8.31 8.78
N ALA A 6 -0.50 -8.72 9.79
CA ALA A 6 -0.48 -8.06 11.08
C ALA A 6 -0.22 -6.56 10.86
N PHE A 7 -1.16 -5.72 11.29
CA PHE A 7 -1.06 -4.28 11.18
C PHE A 7 0.24 -3.84 11.86
N LEU A 8 1.20 -3.34 11.10
CA LEU A 8 2.27 -2.54 11.69
C LEU A 8 1.58 -1.29 12.27
N PRO A 9 1.72 -0.99 13.57
CA PRO A 9 1.20 0.23 14.14
C PRO A 9 1.67 1.43 13.30
N VAL A 10 0.75 2.35 12.99
CA VAL A 10 1.02 3.50 12.11
C VAL A 10 2.26 4.28 12.54
N ASN A 11 2.45 4.41 13.84
CA ASN A 11 3.59 5.08 14.46
C ASN A 11 4.94 4.35 14.26
N LEU A 12 4.92 3.06 13.90
CA LEU A 12 6.12 2.26 13.63
C LEU A 12 6.45 2.16 12.13
N VAL A 13 5.55 2.60 11.24
CA VAL A 13 5.74 2.51 9.78
C VAL A 13 6.94 3.33 9.32
N LEU A 14 7.12 4.54 9.85
CA LEU A 14 8.25 5.40 9.47
C LEU A 14 9.59 4.77 9.89
N ALA A 15 9.68 4.32 11.15
CA ALA A 15 10.88 3.66 11.67
C ALA A 15 11.19 2.35 10.92
N GLY A 16 10.17 1.55 10.59
CA GLY A 16 10.33 0.33 9.81
C GLY A 16 10.80 0.62 8.38
N PHE A 17 10.27 1.67 7.75
CA PHE A 17 10.71 2.09 6.42
C PHE A 17 12.16 2.55 6.42
N GLU A 18 12.58 3.35 7.40
CA GLU A 18 13.98 3.81 7.53
C GLU A 18 14.95 2.63 7.66
N ILE A 19 14.63 1.62 8.47
CA ILE A 19 15.45 0.40 8.62
C ILE A 19 15.62 -0.31 7.26
N LEU A 20 14.54 -0.44 6.49
CA LEU A 20 14.58 -1.07 5.17
C LEU A 20 15.30 -0.21 4.13
N ASN A 21 15.25 1.12 4.28
CA ASN A 21 15.85 2.07 3.34
C ASN A 21 17.38 2.08 3.40
N VAL A 22 17.98 1.74 4.55
CA VAL A 22 19.44 1.73 4.74
C VAL A 22 20.17 0.77 3.77
N GLY A 23 19.52 -0.32 3.38
CA GLY A 23 20.12 -1.32 2.49
C GLY A 23 19.70 -1.19 1.02
N THR A 24 18.87 -0.20 0.67
CA THR A 24 18.30 -0.13 -0.67
C THR A 24 19.22 0.60 -1.62
N SER A 25 19.53 -0.04 -2.76
CA SER A 25 20.29 0.56 -3.84
C SER A 25 19.88 -0.06 -5.18
N GLY A 26 20.18 0.64 -6.27
CA GLY A 26 19.97 0.11 -7.62
C GLY A 26 18.48 0.05 -8.01
N GLN A 27 18.04 -1.09 -8.55
CA GLN A 27 16.73 -1.20 -9.23
C GLN A 27 15.52 -0.92 -8.32
N VAL A 28 15.68 -1.07 -7.01
CA VAL A 28 14.62 -0.89 -6.01
C VAL A 28 14.60 0.50 -5.37
N GLU A 29 15.61 1.34 -5.63
CA GLU A 29 15.71 2.69 -5.06
C GLU A 29 14.55 3.59 -5.52
N ALA A 30 14.16 3.49 -6.79
CA ALA A 30 13.03 4.25 -7.34
C ALA A 30 11.70 3.90 -6.63
N LEU A 31 11.52 2.64 -6.22
CA LEU A 31 10.35 2.21 -5.47
C LEU A 31 10.32 2.81 -4.08
N PHE A 32 11.45 2.82 -3.37
CA PHE A 32 11.56 3.44 -2.05
C PHE A 32 11.33 4.95 -2.12
N GLN A 33 11.88 5.63 -3.12
CA GLN A 33 11.60 7.05 -3.35
C GLN A 33 10.11 7.33 -3.57
N TYR A 34 9.43 6.50 -4.37
CA TYR A 34 7.99 6.61 -4.59
C TYR A 34 7.21 6.42 -3.29
N VAL A 35 7.49 5.35 -2.53
CA VAL A 35 6.82 5.08 -1.25
C VAL A 35 7.08 6.21 -0.23
N GLN A 36 8.30 6.74 -0.19
CA GLN A 36 8.63 7.85 0.71
C GLN A 36 7.91 9.14 0.35
N ARG A 37 7.72 9.45 -0.93
CA ARG A 37 7.04 10.68 -1.37
C ARG A 37 5.52 10.57 -1.30
N GLU A 38 4.97 9.45 -1.76
CA GLU A 38 3.54 9.31 -1.99
C GLU A 38 2.82 8.58 -0.85
N TRP A 39 3.49 7.68 -0.12
CA TRP A 39 2.82 6.78 0.84
C TRP A 39 3.13 7.08 2.30
N LEU A 40 4.34 7.53 2.64
CA LEU A 40 4.68 7.90 4.02
C LEU A 40 3.97 9.17 4.52
N PRO A 41 3.92 10.29 3.75
CA PRO A 41 3.29 11.52 4.21
C PRO A 41 1.77 11.49 4.00
N ALA A 42 1.31 10.82 2.94
CA ALA A 42 -0.10 10.76 2.59
C ALA A 42 -0.83 9.75 3.48
N THR A 43 -1.30 10.22 4.64
CA THR A 43 -2.43 9.54 5.30
C THR A 43 -3.70 9.64 4.47
N LYS A 44 -3.78 10.54 3.49
CA LYS A 44 -4.88 10.64 2.53
C LYS A 44 -4.30 10.86 1.15
N ILE A 45 -4.43 9.86 0.28
CA ILE A 45 -4.20 10.05 -1.17
C ILE A 45 -5.43 10.81 -1.70
N PRO A 46 -5.27 12.04 -2.23
CA PRO A 46 -6.38 12.80 -2.80
C PRO A 46 -7.06 11.98 -3.89
N LEU A 47 -8.40 11.99 -3.93
CA LEU A 47 -9.24 11.29 -4.94
C LEU A 47 -9.26 9.75 -4.85
N TRP A 48 -8.56 9.12 -3.89
CA TRP A 48 -8.52 7.66 -3.78
C TRP A 48 -9.85 7.02 -3.35
N ASN A 49 -10.65 7.72 -2.54
CA ASN A 49 -12.04 7.33 -2.27
C ASN A 49 -12.92 8.56 -2.01
N VAL A 50 -14.21 8.42 -2.34
CA VAL A 50 -15.25 9.44 -2.17
C VAL A 50 -15.43 9.90 -0.72
N HIS A 51 -15.01 9.08 0.25
CA HIS A 51 -15.10 9.38 1.68
C HIS A 51 -13.87 10.11 2.23
N GLY A 52 -12.82 10.33 1.41
CA GLY A 52 -11.58 10.97 1.84
C GLY A 52 -10.87 10.23 2.98
N VAL A 53 -11.15 8.93 3.14
CA VAL A 53 -10.63 8.10 4.23
C VAL A 53 -9.20 7.65 3.90
N ALA A 54 -8.37 7.58 4.93
CA ALA A 54 -7.06 6.95 4.86
C ALA A 54 -7.20 5.45 4.55
N VAL A 55 -7.10 5.05 3.29
CA VAL A 55 -7.05 3.62 2.92
C VAL A 55 -5.59 3.21 2.82
N ARG A 56 -5.05 2.71 3.93
CA ARG A 56 -3.64 2.29 4.01
C ARG A 56 -3.37 0.86 3.54
N THR A 57 -4.40 0.02 3.43
CA THR A 57 -4.24 -1.35 2.93
C THR A 57 -5.14 -1.59 1.74
N ASN A 58 -4.52 -1.93 0.61
CA ASN A 58 -5.19 -2.28 -0.63
C ASN A 58 -6.11 -3.50 -0.49
N ASN A 59 -5.98 -4.34 0.55
CA ASN A 59 -6.69 -5.64 0.67
C ASN A 59 -8.19 -5.63 0.33
N HIS A 60 -8.94 -4.56 0.66
CA HIS A 60 -10.35 -4.48 0.25
C HIS A 60 -10.49 -4.19 -1.25
N LEU A 61 -9.79 -3.17 -1.75
CA LEU A 61 -9.70 -2.86 -3.18
C LEU A 61 -9.17 -4.05 -3.98
N GLU A 62 -8.09 -4.66 -3.53
CA GLU A 62 -7.49 -5.87 -4.08
C GLU A 62 -8.48 -7.06 -4.09
N GLY A 63 -9.29 -7.19 -3.03
CA GLY A 63 -10.40 -8.14 -2.97
C GLY A 63 -11.52 -7.84 -3.96
N TRP A 64 -11.79 -6.56 -4.25
CA TRP A 64 -12.73 -6.12 -5.30
C TRP A 64 -12.16 -6.39 -6.70
N HIS A 65 -10.92 -5.99 -6.96
CA HIS A 65 -10.20 -6.26 -8.21
C HIS A 65 -10.14 -7.76 -8.51
N SER A 66 -9.72 -8.58 -7.54
CA SER A 66 -9.67 -10.04 -7.71
C SER A 66 -11.05 -10.65 -8.01
N GLN A 67 -12.13 -10.10 -7.45
CA GLN A 67 -13.48 -10.54 -7.77
C GLN A 67 -13.91 -10.14 -9.18
N MET A 68 -13.55 -8.94 -9.63
CA MET A 68 -13.82 -8.48 -11.00
C MET A 68 -13.07 -9.31 -12.03
N ASP A 69 -11.78 -9.56 -11.83
CA ASP A 69 -10.94 -10.36 -12.73
C ASP A 69 -11.47 -11.80 -12.85
N LYS A 70 -11.87 -12.42 -11.73
CA LYS A 70 -12.48 -13.75 -11.72
C LYS A 70 -13.82 -13.82 -12.48
N ARG A 71 -14.55 -12.70 -12.56
CA ARG A 71 -15.80 -12.63 -13.34
C ARG A 71 -15.49 -12.43 -14.82
N ALA A 72 -14.49 -11.64 -15.16
CA ALA A 72 -14.06 -11.41 -16.55
C ALA A 72 -13.46 -12.67 -17.21
N GLN A 73 -12.76 -13.51 -16.45
CA GLN A 73 -12.15 -14.76 -16.93
C GLN A 73 -13.13 -15.91 -17.23
N LYS A 74 -14.44 -15.74 -16.94
CA LYS A 74 -15.46 -16.79 -17.16
C LYS A 74 -16.08 -16.78 -18.56
N HIS A 75 -15.60 -15.92 -19.45
CA HIS A 75 -15.98 -15.85 -20.86
C HIS A 75 -14.75 -15.98 -21.75
#